data_AF-A0A381WCT9-F1
#
_entry.id   AF-A0A381WCT9-F1
#
_cell.length_a   1.000
_cell.length_b   1.000
_cell.length_c   1.000
_cell.angle_alpha   90.00
_cell.angle_beta   90.00
_cell.angle_gamma   90.00
#
_symmetry.space_group_name_H-M   'P 1'
#
loop_
_entity.id
_entity.type
_entity.pdbx_description
1 polymer ?
#
loop_
_entity_poly.entity_id
_entity_poly.type
_entity_poly.pdbx_seq_one_letter_code
_entity_poly.pdbx_strand_id
1 'polypeptide(L)' 'MDIPFTVKERPDTGLYNGKLGIWLFLASEVMLFGGLFSAYVFL' A
#
# COMPACT_ATOMS: atom_id res chain seq x y z
N MET A 1 17.63 14.78 7.73
CA MET A 1 16.26 14.68 8.26
C MET A 1 16.05 13.21 8.59
N ASP A 2 15.70 12.89 9.84
CA ASP A 2 15.45 11.50 10.26
C ASP A 2 13.94 11.27 10.30
N ILE A 3 13.46 10.23 9.61
CA ILE A 3 12.02 9.97 9.47
C ILE A 3 11.61 9.05 10.62
N PRO A 4 10.69 9.45 11.51
CA PRO A 4 10.29 8.63 12.64
C PRO A 4 9.46 7.43 12.19
N PHE A 5 9.46 6.35 12.98
CA PHE A 5 8.64 5.15 12.77
C PHE A 5 8.90 4.41 11.44
N THR A 6 10.13 4.49 10.91
CA THR A 6 10.56 3.72 9.73
C THR A 6 10.54 2.21 9.98
N VAL A 7 10.94 1.77 11.18
CA VAL A 7 10.91 0.37 11.63
C VAL A 7 10.30 0.19 13.02
N LYS A 8 10.21 1.27 13.80
CA LYS A 8 9.60 1.24 15.14
C LYS A 8 8.10 1.43 15.02
N GLU A 9 7.34 0.65 15.77
CA GLU A 9 5.88 0.80 15.86
C GLU A 9 5.51 2.13 16.51
N ARG A 10 4.45 2.73 15.99
CA ARG A 10 3.86 3.95 16.55
C ARG A 10 2.99 3.59 17.76
N PRO A 11 3.08 4.30 18.90
CA PRO A 11 2.37 3.92 20.13
C PRO A 11 0.84 4.08 20.06
N ASP A 12 0.32 4.88 19.14
CA ASP A 12 -1.11 5.14 18.91
C ASP A 12 -1.79 4.07 18.04
N THR A 13 -1.06 3.52 17.05
CA THR A 13 -1.62 2.65 15.99
C THR A 13 -0.98 1.26 15.96
N GLY A 14 0.17 1.06 16.61
CA GLY A 14 0.95 -0.18 16.53
C GLY A 14 1.50 -0.46 15.12
N LEU A 15 1.46 0.50 14.21
CA LEU A 15 1.97 0.38 12.84
C LEU A 15 3.24 1.18 12.66
N TYR A 16 4.16 0.68 11.82
CA TYR A 16 5.31 1.44 11.32
C TYR A 16 5.08 1.78 9.85
N ASN A 17 5.78 2.80 9.35
CA ASN A 17 5.52 3.41 8.04
C ASN A 17 5.66 2.40 6.88
N GLY A 18 6.63 1.47 6.98
CA GLY A 18 6.80 0.44 5.97
C GLY A 18 5.57 -0.45 5.82
N LYS A 19 4.98 -0.92 6.93
CA LYS A 19 3.76 -1.76 6.89
C LYS A 19 2.61 -1.05 6.18
N LEU A 20 2.40 0.25 6.42
CA LEU A 20 1.41 1.05 5.69
C LEU A 20 1.77 1.22 4.21
N GLY A 21 3.05 1.40 3.89
CA GLY A 21 3.54 1.46 2.50
C GLY A 21 3.22 0.19 1.71
N ILE A 22 3.39 -1.00 2.30
CA ILE A 22 3.00 -2.26 1.67
C ILE A 22 1.50 -2.30 1.38
N TRP A 23 0.65 -1.89 2.32
CA TRP A 23 -0.80 -1.85 2.10
C TRP A 23 -1.19 -0.93 0.95
N LEU A 24 -0.62 0.27 0.88
CA LEU A 24 -0.88 1.22 -0.20
C LEU A 24 -0.40 0.69 -1.55
N PHE A 25 0.79 0.08 -1.59
CA PHE A 25 1.32 -0.54 -2.80
C PHE A 25 0.41 -1.68 -3.30
N LEU A 26 0.00 -2.58 -2.41
CA LEU A 26 -0.91 -3.68 -2.77
C LEU A 26 -2.26 -3.15 -3.26
N ALA A 27 -2.82 -2.12 -2.61
CA ALA A 27 -4.06 -1.50 -3.05
C ALA A 27 -3.93 -0.88 -4.46
N SER A 28 -2.80 -0.24 -4.77
CA SER A 28 -2.55 0.29 -6.12
C SER A 28 -2.44 -0.80 -7.18
N GLU A 29 -1.77 -1.90 -6.88
CA GLU A 29 -1.65 -3.04 -7.80
C GLU A 29 -3.02 -3.67 -8.06
N VAL A 30 -3.87 -3.84 -7.03
CA VAL A 30 -5.24 -4.34 -7.20
C VAL A 30 -6.05 -3.45 -8.16
N MET A 31 -5.91 -2.12 -8.06
CA MET A 31 -6.57 -1.21 -9.00
C MET A 31 -6.01 -1.32 -10.41
N LEU A 32 -4.68 -1.41 -10.56
CA LEU A 32 -4.02 -1.58 -11.86
C LEU A 32 -4.50 -2.84 -12.55
N PHE A 33 -4.40 -4.00 -11.88
CA PHE A 33 -4.84 -5.27 -12.43
C PHE A 33 -6.35 -5.31 -12.63
N GLY A 34 -7.14 -4.71 -11.75
CA GLY A 34 -8.59 -4.57 -11.95
C GLY A 34 -8.94 -3.81 -13.23
N GLY A 35 -8.18 -2.76 -13.56
CA GLY A 35 -8.30 -2.03 -14.83
C GLY A 35 -7.92 -2.90 -16.03
N LEU A 36 -6.81 -3.65 -15.95
CA LEU A 36 -6.37 -4.57 -17.01
C LEU A 36 -7.39 -5.68 -17.26
N PHE A 37 -7.95 -6.28 -16.20
CA PHE A 37 -9.02 -7.27 -16.32
C PHE A 37 -10.29 -6.67 -16.94
N SER A 38 -10.68 -5.47 -16.52
CA SER A 38 -11.84 -4.79 -17.11
C SER A 38 -11.62 -4.54 -18.60
N ALA A 39 -10.45 -4.05 -19.00
CA ALA A 39 -10.10 -3.86 -20.40
C ALA A 39 -10.17 -5.17 -21.20
N TYR A 40 -9.70 -6.29 -20.62
CA TYR A 40 -9.78 -7.60 -21.27
C TYR A 40 -11.22 -8.10 -21.45
N VAL A 41 -12.11 -7.84 -20.49
CA VAL A 41 -13.51 -8.32 -20.54
C VAL A 41 -14.38 -7.52 -21.53
N PHE A 42 -14.11 -6.22 -21.69
CA PHE A 42 -14.93 -5.33 -22.53
C PHE A 42 -14.44 -5.15 -23.98
N LEU A 43 -13.31 -5.76 -24.34
CA LEU A 43 -12.79 -5.83 -25.71
C LEU A 43 -13.10 -7.19 -26.34
#